data_AF-A0A4R9AXK7-F1
#
_entry.id   AF-A0A4R9AXK7-F1
#
_cell.length_a   1.000
_cell.length_b   1.000
_cell.length_c   1.000
_cell.angle_alpha   90.00
_cell.angle_beta   90.00
_cell.angle_gamma   90.00
#
_symmetry.space_group_name_H-M   'P 1'
#
loop_
_entity.id
_entity.type
_entity.pdbx_description
1 polymer ?
#
loop_
_entity_poly.entity_id
_entity_poly.type
_entity_poly.pdbx_seq_one_letter_code
_entity_poly.pdbx_strand_id
1 'polypeptide(L)'
;MTFDAPIMRQRCPAQSSMEVLLLEQRLVAPRSSLERLIGRSPLGAGSVRCFDAARAEIAVGLALAELPREWIVFHSLPVGESGADVDHLVIGPAGVFTLHSHRQARKSVQVASRNVQIGARKIPYLRQAEYEAGSLTAFLAQRMPRPASVRGVVVLVDAKNVIVQAQPSRVKIIEAPDLCAWLQGLPPVLAPLDRLAIAGYVENPVLWQALTALEPAEILQRFAVLETEVARARRTRQLWLLCGMVFTTFTALEMLLIVPRLLGAP
;
A
#
# COMPACT_ATOMS: atom_id res chain seq x y z
N MET A 1 35.54 6.44 0.61
CA MET A 1 34.27 6.44 -0.14
C MET A 1 33.22 7.02 0.79
N THR A 2 32.89 8.30 0.63
CA THR A 2 31.79 8.96 1.35
C THR A 2 30.49 8.44 0.74
N PHE A 3 29.81 7.54 1.43
CA PHE A 3 28.45 7.16 1.08
C PHE A 3 27.58 8.35 1.50
N ASP A 4 27.17 9.17 0.53
CA ASP A 4 26.14 10.18 0.77
C ASP A 4 24.85 9.43 1.13
N ALA A 5 24.49 9.45 2.41
CA ALA A 5 23.22 8.91 2.84
C ALA A 5 22.11 9.73 2.15
N PRO A 6 21.19 9.09 1.40
CA PRO A 6 20.18 9.82 0.65
C PRO A 6 19.34 10.65 1.62
N ILE A 7 19.11 11.92 1.28
CA ILE A 7 18.21 12.79 2.03
C ILE A 7 16.85 12.08 2.10
N MET A 8 16.23 11.97 3.29
CA MET A 8 15.00 11.17 3.45
C MET A 8 13.86 11.59 2.52
N ARG A 9 13.87 12.85 2.07
CA ARG A 9 12.92 13.42 1.12
C ARG A 9 13.04 12.87 -0.31
N GLN A 10 14.16 12.24 -0.66
CA GLN A 10 14.39 11.64 -1.97
C GLN A 10 13.83 10.22 -2.08
N ARG A 11 13.40 9.63 -0.96
CA ARG A 11 12.79 8.30 -0.97
C ARG A 11 11.47 8.34 -1.74
N CYS A 12 11.23 7.30 -2.52
CA CYS A 12 9.99 7.15 -3.28
C CYS A 12 8.91 6.42 -2.44
N PRO A 13 7.62 6.59 -2.74
CA PRO A 13 6.57 5.75 -2.18
C PRO A 13 6.90 4.27 -2.36
N ALA A 14 6.58 3.44 -1.37
CA ALA A 14 6.83 1.99 -1.42
C ALA A 14 8.29 1.55 -1.48
N GLN A 15 9.27 2.42 -1.26
CA GLN A 15 10.68 2.08 -1.44
C GLN A 15 11.08 0.80 -0.69
N SER A 16 10.79 0.74 0.60
CA SER A 16 11.12 -0.41 1.44
C SER A 16 10.34 -1.68 1.05
N SER A 17 9.03 -1.54 0.78
CA SER A 17 8.18 -2.65 0.31
C SER A 17 8.68 -3.22 -1.03
N MET A 18 9.13 -2.36 -1.93
CA MET A 18 9.70 -2.76 -3.21
C MET A 18 11.09 -3.41 -3.06
N GLU A 19 11.95 -2.91 -2.16
CA GLU A 19 13.25 -3.53 -1.88
C GLU A 19 13.08 -4.95 -1.35
N VAL A 20 12.23 -5.15 -0.35
CA VAL A 20 11.93 -6.49 0.20
C VAL A 20 11.30 -7.38 -0.87
N LEU A 21 10.33 -6.85 -1.64
CA LEU A 21 9.71 -7.57 -2.75
C LEU A 21 10.75 -8.08 -3.77
N LEU A 22 11.65 -7.20 -4.21
CA LEU A 22 12.66 -7.55 -5.22
C LEU A 22 13.68 -8.55 -4.66
N LEU A 23 14.01 -8.48 -3.37
CA LEU A 23 14.86 -9.47 -2.70
C LEU A 23 14.19 -10.85 -2.65
N GLU A 24 12.94 -10.94 -2.19
CA GLU A 24 12.19 -12.20 -2.17
C GLU A 24 12.00 -12.78 -3.58
N GLN A 25 11.79 -11.91 -4.57
CA GLN A 25 11.57 -12.31 -5.95
C GLN A 25 12.82 -12.92 -6.60
N ARG A 26 14.04 -12.58 -6.13
CA ARG A 26 15.29 -13.23 -6.59
C ARG A 26 15.34 -14.72 -6.27
N LEU A 27 14.59 -15.17 -5.26
CA LEU A 27 14.52 -16.57 -4.86
C LEU A 27 13.50 -17.37 -5.68
N VAL A 28 12.72 -16.70 -6.53
CA VAL A 28 11.67 -17.34 -7.34
C VAL A 28 12.22 -17.80 -8.68
N ALA A 29 12.05 -19.09 -8.99
CA ALA A 29 12.47 -19.65 -10.27
C ALA A 29 11.78 -18.95 -11.45
N PRO A 30 12.49 -18.68 -12.57
CA PRO A 30 11.89 -18.11 -13.76
C PRO A 30 10.75 -18.97 -14.32
N ARG A 31 9.67 -18.32 -14.76
CA ARG A 31 8.55 -19.02 -15.42
C ARG A 31 8.98 -19.60 -16.76
N SER A 32 8.54 -20.83 -17.03
CA SER A 32 8.61 -21.46 -18.35
C SER A 32 7.65 -20.81 -19.36
N SER A 33 7.82 -21.10 -20.65
CA SER A 33 6.93 -20.60 -21.70
C SER A 33 5.48 -21.09 -21.53
N LEU A 34 5.29 -22.34 -21.11
CA LEU A 34 3.96 -22.90 -20.84
C LEU A 34 3.28 -22.20 -19.66
N GLU A 35 4.01 -21.93 -18.58
CA GLU A 35 3.48 -21.22 -17.41
C GLU A 35 3.04 -19.80 -17.73
N ARG A 36 3.75 -19.11 -18.63
CA ARG A 36 3.32 -17.81 -19.15
C ARG A 36 2.03 -17.93 -19.96
N LEU A 37 1.92 -18.96 -20.80
CA LEU A 37 0.76 -19.18 -21.66
C LEU A 37 -0.52 -19.47 -20.86
N ILE A 38 -0.42 -20.22 -19.76
CA ILE A 38 -1.58 -20.50 -18.88
C ILE A 38 -1.86 -19.36 -17.87
N GLY A 39 -1.03 -18.31 -17.86
CA GLY A 39 -1.24 -17.15 -16.99
C GLY A 39 -0.78 -17.33 -15.54
N ARG A 40 0.22 -18.19 -15.28
CA ARG A 40 0.83 -18.33 -13.95
C ARG A 40 1.47 -16.99 -13.53
N SER A 41 1.19 -16.57 -12.30
CA SER A 41 1.75 -15.34 -11.72
C SER A 41 3.28 -15.43 -11.64
N PRO A 42 4.03 -14.35 -11.92
CA PRO A 42 5.46 -14.29 -11.64
C PRO A 42 5.77 -14.24 -10.13
N LEU A 43 4.83 -13.79 -9.30
CA LEU A 43 5.06 -13.60 -7.87
C LEU A 43 5.18 -14.92 -7.12
N GLY A 44 6.20 -15.02 -6.26
CA GLY A 44 6.29 -16.05 -5.23
C GLY A 44 5.29 -15.82 -4.10
N ALA A 45 5.02 -16.86 -3.27
CA ALA A 45 4.05 -16.77 -2.19
C ALA A 45 4.40 -15.71 -1.13
N GLY A 46 5.70 -15.53 -0.81
CA GLY A 46 6.17 -14.47 0.09
C GLY A 46 5.97 -13.07 -0.49
N SER A 47 6.23 -12.94 -1.80
CA SER A 47 6.26 -11.67 -2.52
C SER A 47 4.90 -11.01 -2.72
N VAL A 48 3.79 -11.77 -2.64
CA VAL A 48 2.44 -11.23 -2.86
C VAL A 48 2.11 -10.12 -1.85
N ARG A 49 2.50 -10.28 -0.58
CA ARG A 49 2.21 -9.29 0.46
C ARG A 49 2.93 -7.97 0.17
N CYS A 50 4.22 -8.04 -0.13
CA CYS A 50 5.06 -6.87 -0.42
C CYS A 50 4.63 -6.19 -1.73
N PHE A 51 4.20 -6.98 -2.73
CA PHE A 51 3.63 -6.45 -3.97
C PHE A 51 2.32 -5.68 -3.72
N ASP A 52 1.39 -6.23 -2.93
CA ASP A 52 0.14 -5.54 -2.60
C ASP A 52 0.37 -4.30 -1.71
N ALA A 53 1.34 -4.35 -0.79
CA ALA A 53 1.76 -3.20 0.02
C ALA A 53 2.33 -2.09 -0.88
N ALA A 54 3.28 -2.42 -1.77
CA ALA A 54 3.88 -1.45 -2.67
C ALA A 54 2.84 -0.75 -3.56
N ARG A 55 1.85 -1.49 -4.07
CA ARG A 55 0.73 -0.88 -4.84
C ARG A 55 -0.15 0.03 -3.99
N ALA A 56 -0.34 -0.27 -2.71
CA ALA A 56 -1.10 0.58 -1.81
C ALA A 56 -0.35 1.90 -1.56
N GLU A 57 0.92 1.80 -1.17
CA GLU A 57 1.79 2.94 -0.87
C GLU A 57 2.01 3.83 -2.10
N ILE A 58 2.21 3.26 -3.29
CA ILE A 58 2.31 4.04 -4.54
C ILE A 58 1.00 4.79 -4.81
N ALA A 59 -0.16 4.14 -4.66
CA ALA A 59 -1.45 4.80 -4.87
C ALA A 59 -1.68 5.96 -3.90
N VAL A 60 -1.32 5.79 -2.62
CA VAL A 60 -1.39 6.86 -1.62
C VAL A 60 -0.37 7.96 -1.93
N GLY A 61 0.86 7.61 -2.29
CA GLY A 61 1.90 8.57 -2.69
C GLY A 61 1.48 9.43 -3.89
N LEU A 62 0.82 8.84 -4.89
CA LEU A 62 0.26 9.57 -6.02
C LEU A 62 -0.84 10.55 -5.59
N ALA A 63 -1.76 10.13 -4.70
CA ALA A 63 -2.78 11.02 -4.17
C ALA A 63 -2.16 12.20 -3.39
N LEU A 64 -1.15 11.91 -2.55
CA LEU A 64 -0.44 12.93 -1.76
C LEU A 64 0.32 13.94 -2.63
N ALA A 65 0.74 13.57 -3.84
CA ALA A 65 1.39 14.49 -4.76
C ALA A 65 0.46 15.64 -5.24
N GLU A 66 -0.86 15.50 -5.05
CA GLU A 66 -1.85 16.53 -5.34
C GLU A 66 -2.00 17.56 -4.20
N LEU A 67 -1.35 17.36 -3.05
CA LEU A 67 -1.44 18.30 -1.94
C LEU A 67 -0.75 19.64 -2.27
N PRO A 68 -1.28 20.77 -1.76
CA PRO A 68 -0.63 22.08 -1.91
C PRO A 68 0.78 22.11 -1.32
N ARG A 69 1.60 23.08 -1.77
CA ARG A 69 3.03 23.21 -1.40
C ARG A 69 3.31 23.40 0.09
N GLU A 70 2.31 23.82 0.86
CA GLU A 70 2.39 23.93 2.33
C GLU A 70 2.44 22.59 3.07
N TRP A 71 2.11 21.50 2.35
CA TRP A 71 2.23 20.13 2.81
C TRP A 71 3.58 19.55 2.38
N ILE A 72 4.26 18.90 3.32
CA ILE A 72 5.54 18.24 3.13
C ILE A 72 5.31 16.74 3.36
N VAL A 73 5.72 15.92 2.41
CA VAL A 73 5.51 14.47 2.43
C VAL A 73 6.85 13.77 2.40
N PHE A 74 7.00 12.78 3.28
CA PHE A 74 8.11 11.84 3.29
C PHE A 74 7.58 10.43 3.05
N HIS A 75 8.39 9.61 2.39
CA HIS A 75 8.03 8.26 2.00
C HIS A 75 8.97 7.24 2.64
N SER A 76 8.39 6.10 3.05
CA SER A 76 9.10 4.92 3.53
C SER A 76 10.19 5.27 4.57
N LEU A 77 9.82 5.98 5.63
CA LEU A 77 10.73 6.36 6.70
C LEU A 77 11.00 5.13 7.59
N PRO A 78 12.26 4.79 7.88
CA PRO A 78 12.54 3.65 8.75
C PRO A 78 12.39 4.07 10.21
N VAL A 79 11.36 3.56 10.90
CA VAL A 79 11.02 3.98 12.26
C VAL A 79 11.22 2.83 13.24
N GLY A 80 12.31 2.91 14.02
CA GLY A 80 12.58 2.03 15.15
C GLY A 80 13.64 0.96 14.87
N GLU A 81 14.15 0.35 15.95
CA GLU A 81 15.23 -0.66 15.92
C GLU A 81 14.80 -2.00 15.30
N SER A 82 13.49 -2.24 15.18
CA SER A 82 12.90 -3.48 14.67
C SER A 82 12.72 -3.52 13.15
N GLY A 83 13.11 -2.47 12.42
CA GLY A 83 12.97 -2.40 10.97
C GLY A 83 11.53 -2.24 10.47
N ALA A 84 10.65 -1.66 11.28
CA ALA A 84 9.31 -1.28 10.84
C ALA A 84 9.37 0.10 10.16
N ASP A 85 8.79 0.21 8.96
CA ASP A 85 8.84 1.44 8.18
C ASP A 85 7.47 2.11 8.16
N VAL A 86 7.47 3.44 8.24
CA VAL A 86 6.28 4.26 8.05
C VAL A 86 6.15 4.58 6.56
N ASP A 87 5.06 4.13 5.96
CA ASP A 87 4.80 4.30 4.52
C ASP A 87 4.87 5.79 4.11
N HIS A 88 4.17 6.65 4.87
CA HIS A 88 4.15 8.09 4.63
C HIS A 88 4.10 8.89 5.92
N LEU A 89 4.91 9.95 5.99
CA LEU A 89 4.76 11.02 6.98
C LEU A 89 4.34 12.29 6.25
N VAL A 90 3.22 12.87 6.67
CA VAL A 90 2.65 14.08 6.09
C VAL A 90 2.66 15.19 7.13
N ILE A 91 3.27 16.31 6.80
CA ILE A 91 3.38 17.50 7.65
C ILE A 91 2.68 18.64 6.93
N GLY A 92 1.64 19.21 7.53
CA GLY A 92 0.90 20.32 6.92
C GLY A 92 0.26 21.23 7.94
N PRO A 93 -0.54 22.22 7.49
CA PRO A 93 -1.20 23.17 8.39
C PRO A 93 -1.99 22.48 9.51
N ALA A 94 -2.63 21.35 9.21
CA ALA A 94 -3.44 20.59 10.15
C ALA A 94 -2.66 19.71 11.15
N GLY A 95 -1.33 19.70 11.09
CA GLY A 95 -0.47 18.92 11.98
C GLY A 95 0.39 17.89 11.26
N VAL A 96 0.75 16.82 11.98
CA VAL A 96 1.61 15.74 11.50
C VAL A 96 0.85 14.42 11.50
N PHE A 97 0.93 13.67 10.41
CA PHE A 97 0.17 12.44 10.19
C PHE A 97 1.07 11.32 9.71
N THR A 98 0.97 10.15 10.33
CA THR A 98 1.52 8.91 9.77
C THR A 98 0.43 8.20 9.01
N LEU A 99 0.70 7.84 7.77
CA LEU A 99 -0.24 7.09 6.96
C LEU A 99 0.30 5.68 6.76
N HIS A 100 -0.55 4.70 7.01
CA HIS A 100 -0.28 3.31 6.70
C HIS A 100 -1.30 2.81 5.68
N SER A 101 -0.79 2.22 4.59
CA SER A 101 -1.52 1.98 3.35
C SER A 101 -1.86 0.50 3.23
N HIS A 102 -3.15 0.19 3.11
CA HIS A 102 -3.59 -1.19 3.00
C HIS A 102 -4.50 -1.42 1.80
N ARG A 103 -4.02 -2.27 0.89
CA ARG A 103 -4.79 -2.72 -0.27
C ARG A 103 -5.78 -3.83 0.09
N GLN A 104 -7.05 -3.63 -0.24
CA GLN A 104 -8.15 -4.54 0.11
C GLN A 104 -8.61 -5.46 -1.02
N ALA A 105 -8.09 -5.30 -2.25
CA ALA A 105 -8.39 -6.16 -3.41
C ALA A 105 -9.90 -6.43 -3.58
N ARG A 106 -10.73 -5.38 -3.46
CA ARG A 106 -12.20 -5.41 -3.54
C ARG A 106 -12.90 -6.22 -2.45
N LYS A 107 -12.25 -6.41 -1.29
CA LYS A 107 -12.92 -6.92 -0.08
C LYS A 107 -13.71 -5.80 0.59
N SER A 108 -14.76 -6.21 1.30
CA SER A 108 -15.53 -5.36 2.19
C SER A 108 -14.81 -5.13 3.51
N VAL A 109 -14.81 -3.88 3.97
CA VAL A 109 -14.18 -3.46 5.22
C VAL A 109 -15.25 -2.98 6.19
N GLN A 110 -15.21 -3.51 7.42
CA GLN A 110 -16.03 -3.03 8.52
C GLN A 110 -15.12 -2.45 9.59
N VAL A 111 -15.40 -1.21 9.98
CA VAL A 111 -14.63 -0.49 10.99
C VAL A 111 -15.45 -0.39 12.26
N ALA A 112 -14.93 -0.98 13.33
CA ALA A 112 -15.43 -0.84 14.68
C ALA A 112 -14.45 0.01 15.51
N SER A 113 -14.88 0.39 16.72
CA SER A 113 -14.12 1.29 17.60
C SER A 113 -12.71 0.79 17.97
N ARG A 114 -12.48 -0.53 18.00
CA ARG A 114 -11.22 -1.16 18.44
C ARG A 114 -10.61 -2.14 17.45
N ASN A 115 -11.27 -2.42 16.32
CA ASN A 115 -10.73 -3.34 15.32
C ASN A 115 -11.29 -3.03 13.94
N VAL A 116 -10.53 -3.47 12.94
CA VAL A 116 -10.97 -3.47 11.54
C VAL A 116 -11.19 -4.92 11.12
N GLN A 117 -12.35 -5.20 10.53
CA GLN A 117 -12.69 -6.49 9.99
C GLN A 117 -12.69 -6.44 8.47
N ILE A 118 -11.97 -7.38 7.84
CA ILE A 118 -11.86 -7.53 6.39
C ILE A 118 -12.37 -8.91 6.02
N GLY A 119 -13.53 -8.95 5.36
CA GLY A 119 -14.29 -10.20 5.20
C GLY A 119 -14.55 -10.86 6.55
N ALA A 120 -13.99 -12.05 6.77
CA ALA A 120 -14.14 -12.82 8.02
C ALA A 120 -12.99 -12.65 9.04
N ARG A 121 -11.98 -11.81 8.75
CA ARG A 121 -10.78 -11.68 9.59
C ARG A 121 -10.72 -10.32 10.27
N LYS A 122 -10.41 -10.31 11.58
CA LYS A 122 -10.07 -9.09 12.33
C LYS A 122 -8.58 -8.81 12.20
N ILE A 123 -8.22 -7.58 11.85
CA ILE A 123 -6.84 -7.17 11.62
C ILE A 123 -6.51 -5.98 12.56
N PRO A 124 -5.35 -5.98 13.23
CA PRO A 124 -5.02 -4.99 14.25
C PRO A 124 -4.48 -3.67 13.68
N TYR A 125 -5.02 -3.17 12.56
CA TYR A 125 -4.54 -1.94 11.90
C TYR A 125 -4.50 -0.72 12.83
N LEU A 126 -5.48 -0.60 13.73
CA LEU A 126 -5.53 0.51 14.68
C LEU A 126 -4.34 0.51 15.62
N ARG A 127 -3.99 -0.66 16.18
CA ARG A 127 -2.87 -0.80 17.12
C ARG A 127 -1.54 -0.46 16.43
N GLN A 128 -1.38 -0.90 15.19
CA GLN A 128 -0.18 -0.62 14.42
C GLN A 128 -0.04 0.87 14.14
N ALA A 129 -1.09 1.52 13.63
CA ALA A 129 -1.10 2.95 13.37
C ALA A 129 -0.88 3.80 14.65
N GLU A 130 -1.43 3.37 15.79
CA GLU A 130 -1.18 4.00 17.10
C GLU A 130 0.29 3.85 17.53
N TYR A 131 0.89 2.68 17.34
CA TYR A 131 2.28 2.42 17.70
C TYR A 131 3.26 3.25 16.86
N GLU A 132 3.05 3.32 15.55
CA GLU A 132 3.87 4.11 14.63
C GLU A 132 3.75 5.62 14.94
N ALA A 133 2.52 6.11 15.13
CA ALA A 133 2.29 7.50 15.51
C ALA A 133 2.91 7.84 16.87
N GLY A 134 2.82 6.93 17.85
CA GLY A 134 3.44 7.08 19.16
C GLY A 134 4.96 7.11 19.08
N SER A 135 5.56 6.23 18.26
CA SER A 135 7.01 6.17 18.05
C SER A 135 7.56 7.44 17.42
N LEU A 136 6.87 7.98 16.40
CA LEU A 136 7.26 9.25 15.79
C LEU A 136 7.00 10.46 16.68
N THR A 137 5.94 10.44 17.49
CA THR A 137 5.72 11.47 18.51
C THR A 137 6.87 11.50 19.52
N ALA A 138 7.32 10.33 19.99
CA ALA A 138 8.47 10.21 20.89
C ALA A 138 9.77 10.68 20.22
N PHE A 139 9.99 10.32 18.95
CA PHE A 139 11.13 10.78 18.16
C PHE A 139 11.20 12.32 18.07
N LEU A 140 10.08 12.98 17.80
CA LEU A 140 10.02 14.45 17.74
C LEU A 140 10.15 15.09 19.14
N ALA A 141 9.57 14.48 20.16
CA ALA A 141 9.62 14.98 21.54
C ALA A 141 11.04 15.08 22.11
N GLN A 142 11.94 14.19 21.69
CA GLN A 142 13.36 14.25 22.09
C GLN A 142 14.12 15.44 21.48
N ARG A 143 13.57 16.07 20.43
CA ARG A 143 14.27 17.07 19.60
C ARG A 143 13.61 18.45 19.63
N MET A 144 12.36 18.52 20.09
CA MET A 144 11.57 19.75 20.12
C MET A 144 11.01 20.02 21.52
N PRO A 145 11.11 21.24 22.06
CA PRO A 145 10.55 21.59 23.36
C PRO A 145 9.02 21.42 23.45
N ARG A 146 8.31 21.58 22.32
CA ARG A 146 6.86 21.39 22.20
C ARG A 146 6.57 20.61 20.90
N PRO A 147 6.69 19.28 20.93
CA PRO A 147 6.48 18.47 19.72
C PRO A 147 5.00 18.48 19.34
N ALA A 148 4.72 18.53 18.03
CA ALA A 148 3.39 18.21 17.53
C ALA A 148 3.10 16.72 17.77
N SER A 149 1.91 16.41 18.29
CA SER A 149 1.45 15.03 18.37
C SER A 149 1.19 14.49 16.97
N VAL A 150 1.77 13.33 16.66
CA VAL A 150 1.59 12.67 15.36
C VAL A 150 0.30 11.86 15.40
N ARG A 151 -0.57 12.05 14.39
CA ARG A 151 -1.85 11.31 14.29
C ARG A 151 -1.71 10.15 13.30
N GLY A 152 -2.05 8.95 13.77
CA GLY A 152 -2.11 7.76 12.92
C GLY A 152 -3.32 7.76 11.99
N VAL A 153 -3.10 7.40 10.73
CA VAL A 153 -4.13 7.27 9.70
C VAL A 153 -3.92 5.95 8.97
N VAL A 154 -5.00 5.18 8.83
CA VAL A 154 -5.04 3.99 8.00
C VAL A 154 -5.74 4.34 6.70
N VAL A 155 -5.04 4.19 5.59
CA VAL A 155 -5.53 4.50 4.26
C VAL A 155 -5.88 3.20 3.54
N LEU A 156 -7.15 3.06 3.17
CA LEU A 156 -7.66 1.91 2.45
C LEU A 156 -7.57 2.16 0.95
N VAL A 157 -6.95 1.22 0.24
CA VAL A 157 -6.81 1.25 -1.22
C VAL A 157 -7.59 0.09 -1.83
N ASP A 158 -8.38 0.36 -2.87
CA ASP A 158 -9.12 -0.66 -3.63
C ASP A 158 -10.06 -1.50 -2.76
N ALA A 159 -10.76 -0.87 -1.81
CA ALA A 159 -11.87 -1.48 -1.07
C ALA A 159 -13.12 -1.55 -1.95
N LYS A 160 -13.99 -2.55 -1.73
CA LYS A 160 -15.28 -2.63 -2.44
C LYS A 160 -16.33 -1.73 -1.78
N ASN A 161 -16.35 -1.73 -0.46
CA ASN A 161 -17.15 -0.86 0.38
C ASN A 161 -16.50 -0.78 1.77
N VAL A 162 -16.67 0.37 2.42
CA VAL A 162 -16.21 0.62 3.79
C VAL A 162 -17.42 1.00 4.63
N ILE A 163 -17.71 0.20 5.65
CA ILE A 163 -18.80 0.44 6.59
C ILE A 163 -18.18 0.83 7.93
N VAL A 164 -18.33 2.10 8.32
CA VAL A 164 -17.87 2.61 9.60
C VAL A 164 -19.01 2.52 10.60
N GLN A 165 -18.97 1.51 11.46
CA GLN A 165 -19.94 1.33 12.54
C GLN A 165 -19.65 2.27 13.71
N ALA A 166 -18.37 2.45 14.02
CA ALA A 166 -17.91 3.39 15.04
C ALA A 166 -16.50 3.90 14.68
N GLN A 167 -16.30 5.21 14.71
CA GLN A 167 -15.00 5.80 14.43
C GLN A 167 -14.04 5.54 15.62
N PRO A 168 -12.84 4.99 15.38
CA PRO A 168 -11.80 4.92 16.41
C PRO A 168 -11.39 6.32 16.89
N SER A 169 -11.13 6.47 18.18
CA SER A 169 -10.87 7.79 18.78
C SER A 169 -9.46 8.34 18.51
N ARG A 170 -8.48 7.47 18.24
CA ARG A 170 -7.06 7.85 18.10
C ARG A 170 -6.54 7.75 16.67
N VAL A 171 -7.19 6.96 15.83
CA VAL A 171 -6.76 6.67 14.44
C VAL A 171 -7.88 7.01 13.47
N LYS A 172 -7.53 7.74 12.42
CA LYS A 172 -8.45 7.95 11.29
C LYS A 172 -8.35 6.76 10.34
N ILE A 173 -9.50 6.25 9.90
CA ILE A 173 -9.57 5.36 8.74
C ILE A 173 -10.22 6.13 7.62
N ILE A 174 -9.63 6.04 6.43
CA ILE A 174 -10.09 6.77 5.25
C ILE A 174 -9.75 6.00 3.97
N GLU A 175 -10.52 6.19 2.91
CA GLU A 175 -10.18 5.67 1.59
C GLU A 175 -9.24 6.65 0.88
N ALA A 176 -8.33 6.14 0.05
CA ALA A 176 -7.34 6.97 -0.64
C ALA A 176 -7.92 8.16 -1.42
N PRO A 177 -9.07 8.06 -2.12
CA PRO A 177 -9.67 9.20 -2.84
C PRO A 177 -10.08 10.36 -1.94
N ASP A 178 -10.47 10.09 -0.69
CA ASP A 178 -10.97 11.11 0.25
C ASP A 178 -9.83 11.73 1.10
N LEU A 179 -8.63 11.15 1.04
CA LEU A 179 -7.50 11.48 1.91
C LEU A 179 -7.12 12.96 1.81
N CYS A 180 -6.88 13.45 0.59
CA CYS A 180 -6.38 14.81 0.38
C CYS A 180 -7.43 15.88 0.74
N ALA A 181 -8.70 15.62 0.42
CA ALA A 181 -9.81 16.49 0.81
C ALA A 181 -9.97 16.55 2.33
N TRP A 182 -9.86 15.40 3.01
CA TRP A 182 -9.93 15.34 4.46
C TRP A 182 -8.76 16.08 5.13
N LEU A 183 -7.52 15.88 4.66
CA LEU A 183 -6.34 16.58 5.19
C LEU A 183 -6.49 18.11 5.09
N GLN A 184 -6.94 18.60 3.93
CA GLN A 184 -7.12 20.02 3.66
C GLN A 184 -8.32 20.64 4.41
N GLY A 185 -9.33 19.83 4.75
CA GLY A 185 -10.50 20.28 5.50
C GLY A 185 -10.29 20.41 7.01
N LEU A 186 -9.14 19.95 7.54
CA LEU A 186 -8.83 20.06 8.96
C LEU A 186 -8.37 21.48 9.32
N PRO A 187 -8.70 21.98 10.53
CA PRO A 187 -8.29 23.31 10.95
C PRO A 187 -6.75 23.41 11.05
N PRO A 188 -6.16 24.58 10.70
CA PRO A 188 -4.74 24.78 10.84
C PRO A 188 -4.36 24.87 12.33
N VAL A 189 -3.42 24.03 12.75
CA VAL A 189 -2.92 23.96 14.14
C VAL A 189 -1.39 24.07 14.22
N LEU A 190 -0.69 24.01 13.08
CA LEU A 190 0.77 23.98 13.02
C LEU A 190 1.30 25.15 12.19
N ALA A 191 2.11 26.01 12.82
CA ALA A 191 2.65 27.20 12.19
C ALA A 191 3.68 26.87 11.10
N PRO A 192 3.86 27.71 10.07
CA PRO A 192 4.79 27.43 8.97
C PRO A 192 6.23 27.12 9.41
N LEU A 193 6.75 27.85 10.41
CA LEU A 193 8.11 27.64 10.91
C LEU A 193 8.27 26.28 11.62
N ASP A 194 7.25 25.87 12.40
CA ASP A 194 7.25 24.57 13.06
C ASP A 194 7.22 23.42 12.05
N ARG A 195 6.49 23.57 10.94
CA ARG A 195 6.47 22.57 9.84
C ARG A 195 7.86 22.38 9.24
N LEU A 196 8.57 23.47 8.97
CA LEU A 196 9.93 23.44 8.44
C LEU A 196 10.92 22.85 9.45
N ALA A 197 10.79 23.18 10.73
CA ALA A 197 11.62 22.61 11.79
C ALA A 197 11.44 21.08 11.90
N ILE A 198 10.18 20.60 11.91
CA ILE A 198 9.88 19.16 11.92
C ILE A 198 10.45 18.50 10.66
N ALA A 199 10.22 19.08 9.48
CA ALA A 199 10.75 18.55 8.23
C ALA A 199 12.29 18.47 8.25
N GLY A 200 12.99 19.46 8.81
CA GLY A 200 14.45 19.43 8.94
C GLY A 200 14.98 18.29 9.81
N TYR A 201 14.27 17.93 10.89
CA TYR A 201 14.61 16.73 11.66
C TYR A 201 14.36 15.46 10.87
N VAL A 202 13.25 15.39 10.14
CA VAL A 202 12.90 14.20 9.36
C VAL A 202 13.82 14.02 8.16
N GLU A 203 14.30 15.10 7.54
CA GLU A 203 15.22 15.05 6.39
C GLU A 203 16.59 14.44 6.74
N ASN A 204 17.04 14.54 8.00
CA ASN A 204 18.36 14.13 8.42
C ASN A 204 18.52 12.59 8.44
N PRO A 205 19.25 11.99 7.49
CA PRO A 205 19.34 10.53 7.36
C PRO A 205 20.05 9.85 8.53
N VAL A 206 20.94 10.57 9.24
CA VAL A 206 21.69 10.03 10.40
C VAL A 206 20.74 9.67 11.54
N LEU A 207 19.62 10.39 11.67
CA LEU A 207 18.63 10.14 12.73
C LEU A 207 17.85 8.84 12.53
N TRP A 208 17.91 8.26 11.34
CA TRP A 208 17.12 7.11 10.93
C TRP A 208 17.92 5.82 10.78
N GLN A 209 19.26 5.89 10.94
CA GLN A 209 20.16 4.76 10.66
C GLN A 209 19.88 4.12 9.28
N ALA A 210 19.43 4.93 8.31
CA ALA A 210 18.93 4.43 7.05
C ALA A 210 20.06 3.71 6.30
N LEU A 211 19.83 2.43 5.95
CA LEU A 211 20.71 1.69 5.07
C LEU A 211 20.79 2.41 3.71
N THR A 212 21.90 2.19 3.00
CA THR A 212 22.04 2.65 1.62
C THR A 212 20.92 2.02 0.80
N ALA A 213 19.92 2.83 0.48
CA ALA A 213 18.77 2.40 -0.27
C ALA A 213 19.16 2.25 -1.74
N LEU A 214 18.48 1.36 -2.48
CA LEU A 214 18.70 1.29 -3.93
C LEU A 214 18.28 2.63 -4.57
N GLU A 215 18.87 2.95 -5.72
CA GLU A 215 18.50 4.16 -6.46
C GLU A 215 16.99 4.15 -6.77
N PRO A 216 16.20 5.16 -6.33
CA PRO A 216 14.74 5.14 -6.44
C PRO A 216 14.23 4.86 -7.85
N ALA A 217 14.90 5.41 -8.86
CA ALA A 217 14.55 5.20 -10.27
C ALA A 217 14.69 3.74 -10.71
N GLU A 218 15.74 3.04 -10.26
CA GLU A 218 15.97 1.63 -10.57
C GLU A 218 14.91 0.73 -9.92
N ILE A 219 14.56 1.02 -8.66
CA ILE A 219 13.51 0.29 -7.93
C ILE A 219 12.17 0.42 -8.64
N LEU A 220 11.76 1.66 -8.94
CA LEU A 220 10.48 1.95 -9.61
C LEU A 220 10.42 1.29 -10.99
N GLN A 221 11.50 1.33 -11.78
CA GLN A 221 11.56 0.68 -13.09
C GLN A 221 11.36 -0.84 -12.97
N ARG A 222 12.09 -1.49 -12.05
CA ARG A 222 11.97 -2.94 -11.82
C ARG A 222 10.58 -3.33 -11.36
N PHE A 223 9.99 -2.53 -10.47
CA PHE A 223 8.62 -2.76 -10.01
C PHE A 223 7.60 -2.61 -11.14
N ALA A 224 7.71 -1.58 -11.99
CA ALA A 224 6.81 -1.36 -13.12
C ALA A 224 6.84 -2.52 -14.14
N VAL A 225 8.01 -3.10 -14.39
CA VAL A 225 8.16 -4.31 -15.21
C VAL A 225 7.40 -5.48 -14.56
N LEU A 226 7.60 -5.70 -13.26
CA LEU A 226 6.93 -6.77 -12.53
C LEU A 226 5.41 -6.59 -12.50
N GLU A 227 4.90 -5.36 -12.30
CA GLU A 227 3.46 -5.06 -12.38
C GLU A 227 2.88 -5.42 -13.73
N THR A 228 3.57 -5.07 -14.82
CA THR A 228 3.16 -5.39 -16.18
C THR A 228 3.08 -6.90 -16.39
N GLU A 229 4.07 -7.65 -15.89
CA GLU A 229 4.06 -9.11 -15.96
C GLU A 229 2.92 -9.76 -15.16
N VAL A 230 2.64 -9.25 -13.96
CA VAL A 230 1.53 -9.71 -13.11
C VAL A 230 0.19 -9.41 -13.79
N ALA A 231 0.03 -8.21 -14.35
CA ALA A 231 -1.17 -7.83 -15.08
C ALA A 231 -1.40 -8.72 -16.31
N ARG A 232 -0.34 -9.01 -17.09
CA ARG A 232 -0.40 -9.92 -18.24
C ARG A 232 -0.80 -11.34 -17.81
N ALA A 233 -0.21 -11.87 -16.73
CA ALA A 233 -0.57 -13.18 -16.21
C ALA A 233 -2.04 -13.24 -15.76
N ARG A 234 -2.54 -12.18 -15.10
CA ARG A 234 -3.94 -12.07 -14.69
C ARG A 234 -4.89 -12.04 -15.90
N ARG A 235 -4.61 -11.22 -16.91
CA ARG A 235 -5.42 -11.15 -18.14
C ARG A 235 -5.48 -12.50 -18.86
N THR A 236 -4.35 -13.17 -19.00
CA THR A 236 -4.26 -14.48 -19.64
C THR A 236 -5.13 -15.52 -18.94
N ARG A 237 -5.10 -15.55 -17.61
CA ARG A 237 -5.96 -16.43 -16.82
C ARG A 237 -7.44 -16.09 -16.93
N GLN A 238 -7.79 -14.80 -16.96
CA GLN A 238 -9.18 -14.38 -17.18
C GLN A 238 -9.69 -14.82 -18.56
N LEU A 239 -8.87 -14.70 -19.60
CA LEU A 239 -9.19 -15.20 -20.94
C LEU A 239 -9.42 -16.71 -20.93
N TRP A 240 -8.54 -17.49 -20.28
CA TRP A 240 -8.73 -18.94 -20.16
C TRP A 240 -10.01 -19.32 -19.41
N LEU A 241 -10.37 -18.60 -18.35
CA LEU A 241 -11.63 -18.81 -17.64
C LEU A 241 -12.85 -18.52 -18.54
N LEU A 242 -12.80 -17.46 -19.35
CA LEU A 242 -13.84 -17.14 -20.32
C LEU A 242 -13.94 -18.20 -21.42
N CYS A 243 -12.81 -18.63 -22.00
CA CYS A 243 -12.78 -19.71 -23.00
C CYS A 243 -13.31 -21.02 -22.43
N GLY A 244 -12.92 -21.39 -21.21
CA GLY A 244 -13.44 -22.57 -20.52
C GLY A 244 -14.95 -22.48 -20.30
N MET A 245 -15.46 -21.31 -19.88
CA MET A 245 -16.90 -21.08 -19.73
C MET A 245 -17.65 -21.24 -21.06
N VAL A 246 -17.15 -20.64 -22.15
CA VAL A 246 -17.73 -20.80 -23.50
C VAL A 246 -17.73 -22.25 -23.97
N PHE A 247 -16.64 -22.98 -23.71
CA PHE A 247 -16.57 -24.40 -24.04
C PHE A 247 -17.61 -25.21 -23.26
N THR A 248 -17.74 -24.97 -21.95
CA THR A 248 -18.75 -25.67 -21.12
C THR A 248 -20.18 -25.37 -21.58
N THR A 249 -20.52 -24.12 -21.90
CA THR A 249 -21.86 -23.77 -22.39
C THR A 249 -22.14 -24.36 -23.77
N PHE A 250 -21.15 -24.37 -24.67
CA PHE A 250 -21.27 -25.01 -25.98
C PHE A 250 -21.52 -26.52 -25.85
N THR A 251 -20.74 -27.22 -25.02
CA THR A 251 -20.93 -28.66 -24.78
C THR A 251 -22.28 -28.98 -24.12
N ALA A 252 -22.77 -28.13 -23.21
CA ALA A 252 -24.07 -28.31 -22.57
C ALA A 252 -25.22 -28.08 -23.55
N LEU A 253 -25.11 -27.10 -24.45
CA LEU A 253 -26.08 -26.84 -25.50
C LEU A 253 -26.14 -28.00 -26.51
N GLU A 254 -24.98 -28.49 -26.97
CA GLU A 254 -24.89 -29.68 -27.82
C GLU A 254 -25.55 -30.90 -27.16
N MET A 255 -25.23 -31.17 -25.89
CA MET A 255 -25.87 -32.26 -25.14
C MET A 255 -27.40 -32.08 -25.02
N LEU A 256 -27.88 -30.85 -24.76
CA LEU A 256 -29.31 -30.56 -24.68
C LEU A 256 -30.03 -30.78 -26.02
N LEU A 257 -29.35 -30.51 -27.15
CA LEU A 257 -29.90 -30.71 -28.49
C LEU A 257 -29.85 -32.18 -28.95
N ILE A 258 -28.85 -32.94 -28.50
CA ILE A 258 -28.64 -34.34 -28.90
C ILE A 258 -29.47 -35.32 -28.06
N VAL A 259 -29.57 -35.11 -26.74
CA VAL A 259 -30.26 -36.04 -25.81
C VAL A 259 -31.73 -36.31 -26.19
N PRO A 260 -32.55 -35.31 -26.57
CA PRO A 260 -33.93 -35.55 -27.01
C PRO A 260 -34.02 -36.36 -28.31
N ARG A 261 -33.01 -36.24 -29.19
CA ARG A 261 -32.96 -37.00 -30.45
C ARG A 261 -32.60 -38.47 -30.24
N LEU A 262 -31.85 -38.78 -29.18
CA LEU A 262 -31.51 -40.15 -28.79
C LEU A 262 -32.61 -40.84 -27.98
N LEU A 263 -33.36 -40.08 -27.17
CA LEU A 263 -34.49 -40.60 -26.38
C LEU A 263 -35.82 -40.67 -27.15
N GLY A 264 -35.93 -39.95 -28.27
CA GLY A 264 -37.10 -39.95 -29.15
C GLY A 264 -36.97 -40.82 -30.39
N ALA A 265 -35.91 -41.64 -30.50
CA ALA A 265 -35.79 -42.62 -31.57
C ALA A 265 -36.64 -43.86 -31.22
N PRO A 266 -37.62 -44.25 -32.06
CA PRO A 266 -38.50 -45.41 -31.81
C PRO A 266 -37.78 -46.75 -31.94
#